data_AF-A0A543FMV4-F1
#
_entry.id   AF-A0A543FMV4-F1
#
_cell.length_a   1.000
_cell.length_b   1.000
_cell.length_c   1.000
_cell.angle_alpha   90.00
_cell.angle_beta   90.00
_cell.angle_gamma   90.00
#
_symmetry.space_group_name_H-M   'P 1'
#
loop_
_entity.id
_entity.type
_entity.pdbx_description
1 polymer ?
#
loop_
_entity_poly.entity_id
_entity_poly.type
_entity_poly.pdbx_seq_one_letter_code
_entity_poly.pdbx_strand_id
1 'polypeptide(L)'
;MAGVGSWFGRGLLAVAVLLMVLVGVSAGAVPVQRRAAAAPVPAPVVLRIMPLGASSTVGSGSPETAGYRGPLQWLLARDGVTVDMVGSQRSGPASVRDCDYEGRSGLTLEDMRPRVAEWVRRADPDVVLLHMGTNDLLKGASPEKAVSRLEDVLSQIVMVSDAHVVVAGVWAPLPGEARDRAEFNRLGAALVGDFRRRGHSMRYLDVSEPLESDELADGLHPNATGYRMIAAMWERQILDVIGRRAGS
;
A
#
# COMPACT_ATOMS: atom_id res chain seq x y z
N MET A 1 5.95 64.06 -83.68
CA MET A 1 5.18 63.32 -82.66
C MET A 1 6.18 62.55 -81.80
N ALA A 2 6.11 62.77 -80.48
CA ALA A 2 6.85 62.12 -79.37
C ALA A 2 8.39 62.12 -79.46
N GLY A 3 9.20 62.66 -78.54
CA GLY A 3 9.06 63.18 -77.17
C GLY A 3 10.45 63.00 -76.53
N VAL A 4 11.31 64.02 -76.46
CA VAL A 4 11.68 64.79 -75.23
C VAL A 4 11.83 63.88 -74.00
N GLY A 5 12.93 63.81 -73.25
CA GLY A 5 14.17 64.58 -73.12
C GLY A 5 14.67 64.49 -71.66
N SER A 6 15.98 64.55 -71.42
CA SER A 6 16.63 65.06 -70.17
C SER A 6 18.15 65.04 -70.39
N TRP A 7 18.85 66.16 -70.53
CA TRP A 7 19.34 67.17 -69.55
C TRP A 7 20.44 66.71 -68.58
N PHE A 8 21.68 67.11 -68.93
CA PHE A 8 22.83 67.62 -68.15
C PHE A 8 23.30 66.95 -66.85
N GLY A 9 24.63 66.81 -66.71
CA GLY A 9 25.28 66.91 -65.40
C GLY A 9 26.70 66.35 -65.27
N ARG A 10 27.68 67.24 -65.39
CA ARG A 10 29.13 67.12 -65.12
C ARG A 10 29.49 66.52 -63.74
N GLY A 11 30.74 66.04 -63.63
CA GLY A 11 31.55 66.16 -62.39
C GLY A 11 32.16 64.84 -61.93
N LEU A 12 33.43 64.58 -62.26
CA LEU A 12 34.62 64.82 -61.42
C LEU A 12 34.81 63.84 -60.25
N LEU A 13 35.99 63.20 -60.31
CA LEU A 13 36.59 62.31 -59.32
C LEU A 13 36.48 62.84 -57.88
N ALA A 14 36.16 61.93 -56.96
CA ALA A 14 36.67 61.97 -55.60
C ALA A 14 37.19 60.56 -55.25
N VAL A 15 38.52 60.46 -55.15
CA VAL A 15 39.26 59.32 -54.64
C VAL A 15 38.99 59.24 -53.14
N ALA A 16 38.35 58.17 -52.68
CA ALA A 16 38.26 57.83 -51.27
C ALA A 16 39.20 56.65 -50.97
N VAL A 17 40.18 56.95 -50.10
CA VAL A 17 41.25 56.08 -49.62
C VAL A 17 40.67 54.86 -48.90
N LEU A 18 41.01 53.66 -49.37
CA LEU A 18 40.67 52.40 -48.71
C LEU A 18 41.70 52.11 -47.60
N LEU A 19 41.37 52.46 -46.36
CA LEU A 19 42.08 51.96 -45.17
C LEU A 19 41.52 50.57 -44.82
N MET A 20 42.29 49.52 -45.09
CA MET A 20 42.02 48.18 -44.56
C MET A 20 42.23 48.17 -43.05
N VAL A 21 41.15 48.07 -42.27
CA VAL A 21 41.20 47.66 -40.87
C VAL A 21 41.03 46.14 -40.83
N LEU A 22 42.13 45.42 -40.55
CA LEU A 22 42.10 44.00 -40.21
C LEU A 22 41.52 43.86 -38.80
N VAL A 23 40.20 43.62 -38.72
CA VAL A 23 39.56 43.17 -37.49
C VAL A 23 39.95 41.70 -37.30
N GLY A 24 40.85 41.43 -36.34
CA GLY A 24 41.15 40.08 -35.91
C GLY A 24 39.91 39.43 -35.32
N VAL A 25 39.38 38.41 -35.98
CA VAL A 25 38.32 37.56 -35.43
C VAL A 25 38.98 36.64 -34.40
N SER A 26 38.94 37.03 -33.13
CA SER A 26 39.26 36.12 -32.03
C SER A 26 38.20 35.02 -31.99
N ALA A 27 38.59 33.78 -32.31
CA ALA A 27 37.76 32.60 -32.16
C ALA A 27 37.42 32.41 -30.67
N GLY A 28 36.26 32.91 -30.25
CA GLY A 28 35.72 32.64 -28.92
C GLY A 28 35.35 31.17 -28.83
N ALA A 29 36.06 30.41 -28.00
CA ALA A 29 35.65 29.07 -27.62
C ALA A 29 34.29 29.16 -26.91
N VAL A 30 33.25 28.63 -27.52
CA VAL A 30 31.94 28.48 -26.89
C VAL A 30 32.12 27.49 -25.72
N PRO A 31 31.87 27.90 -24.46
CA PRO A 31 31.94 26.96 -23.36
C PRO A 31 30.82 25.93 -23.55
N VAL A 32 31.19 24.68 -23.82
CA VAL A 32 30.27 23.54 -23.75
C VAL A 32 29.90 23.39 -22.27
N GLN A 33 28.78 23.99 -21.90
CA GLN A 33 28.21 23.87 -20.57
C GLN A 33 27.74 22.42 -20.43
N ARG A 34 28.55 21.56 -19.80
CA ARG A 34 28.14 20.20 -19.43
C ARG A 34 26.87 20.34 -18.60
N ARG A 35 25.73 19.95 -19.17
CA ARG A 35 24.51 19.72 -18.39
C ARG A 35 24.88 18.76 -17.28
N ALA A 36 24.77 19.22 -16.03
CA ALA A 36 24.79 18.31 -14.90
C ALA A 36 23.75 17.23 -15.17
N ALA A 37 24.16 15.97 -15.10
CA ALA A 37 23.21 14.86 -15.16
C ALA A 37 22.18 15.10 -14.04
N ALA A 38 20.90 15.18 -14.41
CA ALA A 38 19.84 15.26 -13.42
C ALA A 38 20.02 14.08 -12.46
N ALA A 39 20.04 14.35 -11.16
CA ALA A 39 20.06 13.29 -10.16
C ALA A 39 18.91 12.31 -10.47
N PRO A 40 19.14 10.99 -10.43
CA PRO A 40 18.07 10.02 -10.66
C PRO A 40 16.92 10.34 -9.71
N VAL A 41 15.74 10.60 -10.28
CA VAL A 41 14.51 10.72 -9.51
C VAL A 41 14.35 9.39 -8.75
N PRO A 42 14.20 9.38 -7.42
CA PRO A 42 13.96 8.16 -6.69
C PRO A 42 12.78 7.42 -7.32
N ALA A 43 12.92 6.12 -7.58
CA ALA A 43 11.79 5.32 -8.00
C ALA A 43 10.66 5.50 -6.97
N PRO A 44 9.38 5.59 -7.40
CA PRO A 44 8.28 5.68 -6.46
C PRO A 44 8.35 4.48 -5.51
N VAL A 45 8.39 4.75 -4.20
CA VAL A 45 8.39 3.71 -3.18
C VAL A 45 7.05 2.96 -3.26
N VAL A 46 7.12 1.66 -3.56
CA VAL A 46 5.95 0.77 -3.63
C VAL A 46 5.83 0.08 -2.28
N LEU A 47 4.68 0.23 -1.62
CA LEU A 47 4.41 -0.37 -0.32
C LEU A 47 3.95 -1.82 -0.49
N ARG A 48 4.74 -2.77 0.01
CA ARG A 48 4.45 -4.20 -0.04
C ARG A 48 3.53 -4.59 1.11
N ILE A 49 2.29 -4.93 0.80
CA ILE A 49 1.27 -5.26 1.80
C ILE A 49 0.94 -6.75 1.70
N MET A 50 1.01 -7.47 2.81
CA MET A 50 0.61 -8.87 2.90
C MET A 50 -0.74 -9.00 3.60
N PRO A 51 -1.85 -9.23 2.87
CA PRO A 51 -3.11 -9.66 3.46
C PRO A 51 -2.96 -11.11 3.96
N LEU A 52 -2.89 -11.32 5.27
CA LEU A 52 -2.67 -12.62 5.89
C LEU A 52 -3.87 -13.03 6.73
N GLY A 53 -4.44 -14.21 6.48
CA GLY A 53 -5.56 -14.67 7.29
C GLY A 53 -6.33 -15.87 6.75
N ALA A 54 -7.65 -15.85 6.98
CA ALA A 54 -8.56 -16.93 6.62
C ALA A 54 -9.54 -16.53 5.50
N SER A 55 -10.79 -17.02 5.54
CA SER A 55 -11.80 -16.81 4.51
C SER A 55 -12.14 -15.33 4.28
N SER A 56 -12.12 -14.49 5.31
CA SER A 56 -12.35 -13.06 5.13
C SER A 56 -11.21 -12.35 4.39
N THR A 57 -10.00 -12.88 4.45
CA THR A 57 -8.85 -12.41 3.64
C THR A 57 -8.94 -12.93 2.21
N VAL A 58 -9.42 -14.17 2.01
CA VAL A 58 -9.76 -14.72 0.69
C VAL A 58 -10.81 -13.83 0.01
N GLY A 59 -11.79 -13.35 0.78
CA GLY A 59 -12.89 -12.50 0.31
C GLY A 59 -14.24 -13.21 0.22
N SER A 60 -14.44 -14.28 0.99
CA SER A 60 -15.75 -14.94 1.11
C SER A 60 -16.84 -13.93 1.46
N GLY A 61 -18.00 -14.00 0.81
CA GLY A 61 -19.07 -13.00 0.95
C GLY A 61 -18.96 -11.80 0.00
N SER A 62 -17.81 -11.57 -0.64
CA SER A 62 -17.66 -10.58 -1.71
C SER A 62 -16.56 -10.95 -2.72
N PRO A 63 -16.77 -11.99 -3.54
CA PRO A 63 -15.80 -12.39 -4.56
C PRO A 63 -15.56 -11.28 -5.58
N GLU A 64 -16.57 -10.45 -5.88
CA GLU A 64 -16.49 -9.35 -6.86
C GLU A 64 -15.60 -8.18 -6.44
N THR A 65 -15.17 -8.15 -5.18
CA THR A 65 -14.20 -7.15 -4.68
C THR A 65 -12.95 -7.79 -4.11
N ALA A 66 -12.80 -9.12 -4.23
CA ALA A 66 -11.75 -9.88 -3.55
C ALA A 66 -11.74 -9.60 -2.04
N GLY A 67 -12.92 -9.49 -1.42
CA GLY A 67 -13.08 -9.05 -0.03
C GLY A 67 -12.70 -7.57 0.15
N TYR A 68 -11.90 -7.28 1.17
CA TYR A 68 -11.39 -5.92 1.41
C TYR A 68 -10.23 -5.54 0.50
N ARG A 69 -9.61 -6.49 -0.21
CA ARG A 69 -8.36 -6.25 -0.97
C ARG A 69 -8.56 -5.27 -2.13
N GLY A 70 -9.65 -5.39 -2.88
CA GLY A 70 -9.99 -4.46 -3.95
C GLY A 70 -10.27 -3.03 -3.44
N PRO A 71 -11.22 -2.84 -2.50
CA PRO A 71 -11.52 -1.54 -1.93
C PRO A 71 -10.30 -0.89 -1.27
N LEU A 72 -9.45 -1.66 -0.60
CA LEU A 72 -8.22 -1.17 0.02
C LEU A 72 -7.23 -0.62 -1.02
N GLN A 73 -7.04 -1.32 -2.14
CA GLN A 73 -6.19 -0.81 -3.24
C GLN A 73 -6.73 0.50 -3.81
N TRP A 74 -8.05 0.61 -3.98
CA TRP A 74 -8.68 1.84 -4.47
C TRP A 74 -8.45 3.00 -3.51
N LEU A 75 -8.67 2.77 -2.22
CA LEU A 75 -8.48 3.74 -1.14
C LEU A 75 -7.02 4.24 -1.07
N LEU A 76 -6.06 3.33 -1.05
CA LEU A 76 -4.63 3.68 -1.02
C LEU A 76 -4.18 4.40 -2.29
N ALA A 77 -4.68 3.99 -3.46
CA ALA A 77 -4.40 4.68 -4.72
C ALA A 77 -4.97 6.11 -4.74
N ARG A 78 -6.18 6.31 -4.20
CA ARG A 78 -6.79 7.64 -4.02
C ARG A 78 -5.88 8.55 -3.17
N ASP A 79 -5.21 7.98 -2.18
CA ASP A 79 -4.31 8.70 -1.27
C ASP A 79 -2.84 8.76 -1.78
N GLY A 80 -2.62 8.44 -3.06
CA GLY A 80 -1.32 8.54 -3.70
C GLY A 80 -0.29 7.51 -3.20
N VAL A 81 -0.76 6.39 -2.66
CA VAL A 81 0.06 5.25 -2.23
C VAL A 81 0.04 4.20 -3.33
N THR A 82 1.21 3.88 -3.88
CA THR A 82 1.37 2.74 -4.78
C THR A 82 1.64 1.50 -3.96
N VAL A 83 0.88 0.44 -4.20
CA VAL A 83 0.97 -0.81 -3.44
C VAL A 83 1.32 -1.99 -4.33
N ASP A 84 1.98 -2.97 -3.74
CA ASP A 84 2.19 -4.33 -4.23
C ASP A 84 1.59 -5.26 -3.17
N MET A 85 0.52 -5.98 -3.50
CA MET A 85 -0.01 -7.00 -2.59
C MET A 85 0.88 -8.23 -2.71
N VAL A 86 1.25 -8.84 -1.59
CA VAL A 86 2.21 -9.95 -1.58
C VAL A 86 1.65 -11.15 -0.83
N GLY A 87 2.02 -12.33 -1.32
CA GLY A 87 1.63 -13.62 -0.76
C GLY A 87 1.65 -14.71 -1.82
N SER A 88 1.57 -15.96 -1.40
CA SER A 88 1.65 -17.12 -2.28
C SER A 88 0.32 -17.47 -2.98
N GLN A 89 -0.80 -16.90 -2.53
CA GLN A 89 -2.12 -17.12 -3.11
C GLN A 89 -2.46 -16.00 -4.08
N ARG A 90 -3.17 -16.31 -5.16
CA ARG A 90 -3.65 -15.31 -6.13
C ARG A 90 -5.07 -15.63 -6.60
N SER A 91 -6.01 -14.73 -6.31
CA SER A 91 -7.39 -14.86 -6.77
C SER A 91 -8.18 -13.56 -6.55
N GLY A 92 -9.03 -13.24 -7.52
CA GLY A 92 -9.92 -12.08 -7.52
C GLY A 92 -10.48 -11.83 -8.92
N PRO A 93 -11.43 -10.91 -9.07
CA PRO A 93 -11.99 -10.54 -10.36
C PRO A 93 -11.03 -9.63 -11.12
N ALA A 94 -11.21 -9.52 -12.44
CA ALA A 94 -10.37 -8.69 -13.29
C ALA A 94 -10.39 -7.18 -12.93
N SER A 95 -11.41 -6.73 -12.20
CA SER A 95 -11.51 -5.37 -11.67
C SER A 95 -10.53 -5.07 -10.53
N VAL A 96 -9.97 -6.10 -9.87
CA VAL A 96 -8.97 -5.94 -8.81
C VAL A 96 -7.59 -6.09 -9.42
N ARG A 97 -6.82 -4.99 -9.39
CA ARG A 97 -5.53 -4.88 -10.09
C ARG A 97 -4.51 -5.90 -9.58
N ASP A 98 -4.36 -5.98 -8.26
CA ASP A 98 -3.45 -6.91 -7.61
C ASP A 98 -4.23 -7.91 -6.77
N CYS A 99 -4.10 -9.19 -7.10
CA CYS A 99 -4.90 -10.26 -6.51
C CYS A 99 -4.10 -11.15 -5.57
N ASP A 100 -2.85 -10.79 -5.26
CA ASP A 100 -1.98 -11.59 -4.40
C ASP A 100 -2.35 -11.40 -2.92
N TYR A 101 -2.21 -12.47 -2.13
CA TYR A 101 -2.57 -12.53 -0.71
C TYR A 101 -2.04 -13.82 -0.05
N GLU A 102 -2.20 -13.93 1.26
CA GLU A 102 -1.86 -15.11 2.06
C GLU A 102 -3.05 -15.56 2.92
N GLY A 103 -4.19 -15.78 2.28
CA GLY A 103 -5.45 -16.17 2.93
C GLY A 103 -5.86 -17.62 2.62
N ARG A 104 -6.31 -18.38 3.61
CA ARG A 104 -6.85 -19.75 3.41
C ARG A 104 -8.13 -19.96 4.21
N SER A 105 -9.24 -20.28 3.54
CA SER A 105 -10.52 -20.54 4.21
C SER A 105 -10.41 -21.64 5.26
N GLY A 106 -11.01 -21.42 6.44
CA GLY A 106 -11.00 -22.37 7.55
C GLY A 106 -9.69 -22.48 8.34
N LEU A 107 -8.65 -21.72 7.98
CA LEU A 107 -7.35 -21.70 8.65
C LEU A 107 -7.49 -21.22 10.10
N THR A 108 -6.91 -21.97 11.04
CA THR A 108 -6.76 -21.57 12.45
C THR A 108 -5.37 -21.00 12.71
N LEU A 109 -5.17 -20.37 13.87
CA LEU A 109 -3.84 -19.96 14.33
C LEU A 109 -2.91 -21.16 14.53
N GLU A 110 -3.45 -22.30 14.98
CA GLU A 110 -2.70 -23.56 15.10
C GLU A 110 -2.19 -24.06 13.74
N ASP A 111 -3.04 -24.01 12.70
CA ASP A 111 -2.67 -24.40 11.34
C ASP A 111 -1.67 -23.41 10.69
N MET A 112 -1.80 -22.13 11.01
CA MET A 112 -0.94 -21.06 10.51
C MET A 112 0.47 -21.11 11.12
N ARG A 113 0.55 -21.41 12.42
CA ARG A 113 1.79 -21.35 13.20
C ARG A 113 2.98 -22.03 12.54
N PRO A 114 2.95 -23.25 12.00
CA PRO A 114 4.15 -23.85 11.42
C PRO A 114 4.58 -23.25 10.07
N ARG A 115 3.82 -22.32 9.48
CA ARG A 115 3.99 -21.86 8.08
C ARG A 115 4.27 -20.37 7.96
N VAL A 116 3.79 -19.56 8.90
CA VAL A 116 3.78 -18.09 8.78
C VAL A 116 5.18 -17.50 8.61
N ALA A 117 6.19 -18.03 9.30
CA ALA A 117 7.57 -17.57 9.13
C ALA A 117 8.08 -17.73 7.69
N GLU A 118 7.72 -18.82 7.01
CA GLU A 118 8.11 -19.03 5.62
C GLU A 118 7.35 -18.10 4.68
N TRP A 119 6.03 -17.95 4.87
CA TRP A 119 5.21 -17.07 4.05
C TRP A 119 5.68 -15.62 4.11
N VAL A 120 5.91 -15.09 5.32
CA VAL A 120 6.38 -13.72 5.53
C VAL A 120 7.78 -13.54 4.93
N ARG A 121 8.72 -14.46 5.20
CA ARG A 121 10.09 -14.36 4.66
C ARG A 121 10.13 -14.37 3.14
N ARG A 122 9.31 -15.21 2.50
CA ARG A 122 9.25 -15.28 1.03
C ARG A 122 8.59 -14.05 0.41
N ALA A 123 7.56 -13.53 1.07
CA ALA A 123 6.80 -12.38 0.59
C ALA A 123 7.51 -11.05 0.89
N ASP A 124 8.43 -10.99 1.85
CA ASP A 124 9.19 -9.79 2.24
C ASP A 124 8.33 -8.51 2.32
N PRO A 125 7.26 -8.49 3.16
CA PRO A 125 6.33 -7.37 3.21
C PRO A 125 6.87 -6.18 4.01
N ASP A 126 6.39 -4.98 3.70
CA ASP A 126 6.55 -3.79 4.54
C ASP A 126 5.44 -3.74 5.62
N VAL A 127 4.25 -4.22 5.28
CA VAL A 127 3.07 -4.26 6.16
C VAL A 127 2.40 -5.63 6.10
N VAL A 128 2.12 -6.22 7.26
CA VAL A 128 1.29 -7.43 7.39
C VAL A 128 -0.07 -7.04 7.95
N LEU A 129 -1.14 -7.38 7.25
CA LEU A 129 -2.52 -7.24 7.73
C LEU A 129 -3.01 -8.61 8.17
N LEU A 130 -2.95 -8.90 9.47
CA LEU A 130 -3.30 -10.19 10.04
C LEU A 130 -4.74 -10.16 10.57
N HIS A 131 -5.63 -10.99 10.02
CA HIS A 131 -6.96 -11.23 10.56
C HIS A 131 -7.19 -12.73 10.84
N MET A 132 -7.25 -13.09 12.13
CA MET A 132 -7.34 -14.48 12.60
C MET A 132 -8.11 -14.58 13.93
N GLY A 133 -8.45 -15.83 14.31
CA GLY A 133 -9.12 -16.16 15.58
C GLY A 133 -10.53 -16.70 15.40
N THR A 134 -11.24 -16.32 14.33
CA THR A 134 -12.64 -16.75 14.09
C THR A 134 -12.78 -18.27 14.07
N ASN A 135 -11.91 -18.96 13.31
CA ASN A 135 -11.96 -20.42 13.19
C ASN A 135 -11.48 -21.13 14.45
N ASP A 136 -10.61 -20.51 15.26
CA ASP A 136 -10.19 -21.08 16.54
C ASP A 136 -11.37 -21.16 17.51
N LEU A 137 -12.12 -20.06 17.65
CA LEU A 137 -13.30 -20.00 18.50
C LEU A 137 -14.41 -20.94 17.99
N LEU A 138 -14.72 -20.89 16.70
CA LEU A 138 -15.75 -21.76 16.10
C LEU A 138 -15.39 -23.26 16.16
N LYS A 139 -14.12 -23.62 16.29
CA LYS A 139 -13.66 -25.00 16.51
C LYS A 139 -13.48 -25.34 18.00
N GLY A 140 -13.94 -24.48 18.91
CA GLY A 140 -14.01 -24.74 20.35
C GLY A 140 -12.72 -24.47 21.13
N ALA A 141 -11.77 -23.69 20.59
CA ALA A 141 -10.66 -23.19 21.40
C ALA A 141 -11.16 -22.11 22.37
N SER A 142 -10.70 -22.13 23.62
CA SER A 142 -10.94 -21.02 24.54
C SER A 142 -10.23 -19.74 24.05
N PRO A 143 -10.70 -18.54 24.45
CA PRO A 143 -10.04 -17.28 24.13
C PRO A 143 -8.55 -17.26 24.50
N GLU A 144 -8.19 -17.77 25.67
CA GLU A 144 -6.81 -17.81 26.16
C GLU A 144 -5.94 -18.72 25.30
N LYS A 145 -6.48 -19.89 24.91
CA LYS A 145 -5.78 -20.81 24.02
C LYS A 145 -5.58 -20.20 22.64
N ALA A 146 -6.60 -19.55 22.10
CA ALA A 146 -6.49 -18.85 20.82
C ALA A 146 -5.48 -17.69 20.88
N VAL A 147 -5.44 -16.91 21.96
CA VAL A 147 -4.47 -15.81 22.16
C VAL A 147 -3.05 -16.36 22.32
N SER A 148 -2.85 -17.46 23.04
CA SER A 148 -1.53 -18.12 23.12
C SER A 148 -1.03 -18.56 21.73
N ARG A 149 -1.93 -19.06 20.87
CA ARG A 149 -1.58 -19.39 19.48
C ARG A 149 -1.30 -18.14 18.64
N LEU A 150 -2.02 -17.04 18.89
CA LEU A 150 -1.73 -15.75 18.26
C LEU A 150 -0.34 -15.25 18.67
N GLU A 151 0.05 -15.38 19.94
CA GLU A 151 1.38 -15.03 20.42
C GLU A 151 2.47 -15.82 19.69
N ASP A 152 2.29 -17.14 19.51
CA ASP A 152 3.23 -17.96 18.75
C ASP A 152 3.36 -17.47 17.30
N VAL A 153 2.23 -17.18 16.62
CA VAL A 153 2.20 -16.67 15.25
C VAL A 153 2.93 -15.32 15.16
N LEU A 154 2.62 -14.37 16.05
CA LEU A 154 3.25 -13.05 16.08
C LEU A 154 4.75 -13.15 16.36
N SER A 155 5.14 -14.02 17.29
CA SER A 155 6.55 -14.31 17.59
C SER A 155 7.30 -14.81 16.35
N GLN A 156 6.68 -15.67 15.55
CA GLN A 156 7.27 -16.13 14.30
C GLN A 156 7.42 -15.04 13.24
N ILE A 157 6.45 -14.13 13.13
CA ILE A 157 6.53 -13.01 12.20
C ILE A 157 7.71 -12.11 12.56
N VAL A 158 7.81 -11.68 13.83
CA VAL A 158 8.87 -10.76 14.27
C VAL A 158 10.27 -11.38 14.29
N MET A 159 10.37 -12.72 14.26
CA MET A 159 11.67 -13.40 14.12
C MET A 159 12.25 -13.31 12.70
N VAL A 160 11.43 -13.02 11.69
CA VAL A 160 11.84 -13.12 10.27
C VAL A 160 11.63 -11.84 9.47
N SER A 161 11.03 -10.82 10.07
CA SER A 161 10.69 -9.56 9.39
C SER A 161 10.53 -8.43 10.40
N ASP A 162 10.93 -7.22 9.97
CA ASP A 162 10.70 -5.96 10.68
C ASP A 162 9.44 -5.22 10.18
N ALA A 163 8.59 -5.91 9.37
CA ALA A 163 7.35 -5.36 8.84
C ALA A 163 6.47 -4.76 9.95
N HIS A 164 5.71 -3.72 9.59
CA HIS A 164 4.65 -3.24 10.46
C HIS A 164 3.48 -4.23 10.45
N VAL A 165 3.14 -4.80 11.61
CA VAL A 165 2.05 -5.78 11.71
C VAL A 165 0.80 -5.11 12.30
N VAL A 166 -0.27 -5.06 11.52
CA VAL A 166 -1.61 -4.66 12.00
C VAL A 166 -2.43 -5.92 12.21
N VAL A 167 -2.86 -6.14 13.45
CA VAL A 167 -3.64 -7.33 13.85
C VAL A 167 -5.09 -6.92 14.06
N ALA A 168 -6.02 -7.62 13.41
CA ALA A 168 -7.43 -7.59 13.74
C ALA A 168 -7.83 -8.96 14.30
N GLY A 169 -8.53 -8.96 15.44
CA GLY A 169 -9.20 -10.15 15.93
C GLY A 169 -10.52 -10.39 15.20
N VAL A 170 -11.53 -10.87 15.92
CA VAL A 170 -12.78 -11.32 15.32
C VAL A 170 -13.80 -10.19 15.22
N TRP A 171 -14.04 -9.71 13.99
CA TRP A 171 -15.09 -8.74 13.66
C TRP A 171 -16.47 -9.39 13.44
N ALA A 172 -16.54 -10.70 13.21
CA ALA A 172 -17.82 -11.39 13.03
C ALA A 172 -18.56 -11.50 14.37
N PRO A 173 -19.89 -11.39 14.44
CA PRO A 173 -20.62 -11.33 15.70
C PRO A 173 -20.52 -12.60 16.55
N LEU A 174 -20.46 -13.78 15.92
CA LEU A 174 -20.38 -15.09 16.56
C LEU A 174 -21.38 -15.25 17.73
N PRO A 175 -22.71 -15.24 17.49
CA PRO A 175 -23.70 -15.19 18.55
C PRO A 175 -23.61 -16.35 19.57
N GLY A 176 -23.14 -17.54 19.16
CA GLY A 176 -22.91 -18.67 20.07
C GLY A 176 -21.68 -18.49 20.97
N GLU A 177 -20.73 -17.67 20.54
CA GLU A 177 -19.41 -17.47 21.13
C GLU A 177 -19.16 -16.00 21.50
N ALA A 178 -20.22 -15.18 21.64
CA ALA A 178 -20.09 -13.72 21.73
C ALA A 178 -19.22 -13.27 22.91
N ARG A 179 -19.29 -13.99 24.04
CA ARG A 179 -18.42 -13.78 25.21
C ARG A 179 -16.96 -14.10 24.87
N ASP A 180 -16.73 -15.24 24.25
CA ASP A 180 -15.39 -15.72 23.91
C ASP A 180 -14.74 -14.84 22.84
N ARG A 181 -15.53 -14.35 21.88
CA ARG A 181 -15.13 -13.33 20.90
C ARG A 181 -14.64 -12.06 21.59
N ALA A 182 -15.45 -11.50 22.50
CA ALA A 182 -15.11 -10.27 23.21
C ALA A 182 -13.82 -10.45 24.03
N GLU A 183 -13.68 -11.58 24.72
CA GLU A 183 -12.50 -11.89 25.51
C GLU A 183 -11.25 -12.11 24.65
N PHE A 184 -11.37 -12.82 23.53
CA PHE A 184 -10.29 -12.99 22.56
C PHE A 184 -9.80 -11.63 22.04
N ASN A 185 -10.72 -10.74 21.67
CA ASN A 185 -10.36 -9.41 21.18
C ASN A 185 -9.67 -8.56 22.25
N ARG A 186 -10.15 -8.62 23.50
CA ARG A 186 -9.55 -7.91 24.65
C ARG A 186 -8.13 -8.41 24.93
N LEU A 187 -7.95 -9.73 25.01
CA LEU A 187 -6.67 -10.36 25.26
C LEU A 187 -5.68 -10.15 24.11
N GLY A 188 -6.16 -10.24 22.86
CA GLY A 188 -5.36 -9.98 21.66
C GLY A 188 -4.83 -8.54 21.61
N ALA A 189 -5.66 -7.56 21.98
CA ALA A 189 -5.24 -6.17 22.09
C ALA A 189 -4.14 -5.97 23.17
N ALA A 190 -4.29 -6.62 24.32
CA ALA A 190 -3.28 -6.60 25.37
C ALA A 190 -1.95 -7.22 24.89
N LEU A 191 -2.01 -8.41 24.29
CA LEU A 191 -0.85 -9.12 23.73
C LEU A 191 -0.09 -8.26 22.71
N VAL A 192 -0.78 -7.66 21.75
CA VAL A 192 -0.16 -6.78 20.77
C VAL A 192 0.45 -5.53 21.43
N GLY A 193 -0.20 -5.00 22.47
CA GLY A 193 0.39 -3.97 23.32
C GLY A 193 1.73 -4.38 23.93
N ASP A 194 1.91 -5.65 24.28
CA ASP A 194 3.14 -6.19 24.86
C ASP A 194 4.25 -6.33 23.82
N PHE A 195 3.94 -6.78 22.60
CA PHE A 195 4.89 -6.75 21.48
C PHE A 195 5.37 -5.32 21.19
N ARG A 196 4.45 -4.35 21.18
CA ARG A 196 4.80 -2.94 20.98
C ARG A 196 5.70 -2.39 22.09
N ARG A 197 5.43 -2.73 23.36
CA ARG A 197 6.31 -2.32 24.48
C ARG A 197 7.70 -2.94 24.43
N ARG A 198 7.84 -4.09 23.76
CA ARG A 198 9.13 -4.74 23.46
C ARG A 198 9.83 -4.17 22.23
N GLY A 199 9.28 -3.15 21.58
CA GLY A 199 9.90 -2.44 20.46
C GLY A 199 9.51 -2.94 19.07
N HIS A 200 8.61 -3.92 18.96
CA HIS A 200 8.13 -4.38 17.65
C HIS A 200 7.12 -3.40 17.05
N SER A 201 7.21 -3.19 15.74
CA SER A 201 6.29 -2.34 14.97
C SER A 201 4.95 -3.04 14.79
N MET A 202 4.04 -2.87 15.76
CA MET A 202 2.78 -3.62 15.79
C MET A 202 1.62 -2.81 16.37
N ARG A 203 0.41 -3.01 15.84
CA ARG A 203 -0.83 -2.42 16.34
C ARG A 203 -2.00 -3.38 16.27
N TYR A 204 -2.92 -3.23 17.21
CA TYR A 204 -4.19 -3.94 17.19
C TYR A 204 -5.27 -3.00 16.65
N LEU A 205 -6.01 -3.46 15.65
CA LEU A 205 -7.19 -2.80 15.13
C LEU A 205 -8.35 -3.06 16.09
N ASP A 206 -8.97 -2.00 16.58
CA ASP A 206 -10.15 -2.12 17.41
C ASP A 206 -11.33 -2.67 16.60
N VAL A 207 -11.72 -3.90 16.94
CA VAL A 207 -12.86 -4.66 16.40
C VAL A 207 -13.74 -5.19 17.54
N SER A 208 -13.76 -4.45 18.66
CA SER A 208 -14.59 -4.78 19.82
C SER A 208 -16.06 -4.83 19.44
N GLU A 209 -16.53 -3.80 18.75
CA GLU A 209 -17.82 -3.78 18.06
C GLU A 209 -17.80 -4.72 16.84
N PRO A 210 -18.67 -5.74 16.79
CA PRO A 210 -18.76 -6.62 15.65
C PRO A 210 -19.45 -5.92 14.47
N LEU A 211 -19.31 -6.51 13.29
CA LEU A 211 -20.09 -6.10 12.12
C LEU A 211 -21.58 -6.38 12.33
N GLU A 212 -22.40 -5.49 11.78
CA GLU A 212 -23.85 -5.57 11.83
C GLU A 212 -24.40 -6.56 10.80
N SER A 213 -25.66 -6.97 11.00
CA SER A 213 -26.29 -8.00 10.14
C SER A 213 -26.36 -7.63 8.65
N ASP A 214 -26.52 -6.34 8.33
CA ASP A 214 -26.55 -5.81 6.96
C ASP A 214 -25.15 -5.56 6.37
N GLU A 215 -24.09 -5.78 7.16
CA GLU A 215 -22.69 -5.75 6.74
C GLU A 215 -22.13 -7.17 6.47
N LEU A 216 -22.94 -8.20 6.72
CA LEU A 216 -22.60 -9.61 6.57
C LEU A 216 -23.36 -10.26 5.40
N ALA A 217 -22.78 -11.29 4.79
CA ALA A 217 -23.37 -12.03 3.68
C ALA A 217 -24.14 -13.28 4.17
N ASP A 218 -23.64 -13.92 5.22
CA ASP A 218 -24.14 -15.21 5.74
C ASP A 218 -24.15 -15.27 7.28
N GLY A 219 -24.06 -14.12 7.94
CA GLY A 219 -23.94 -14.00 9.40
C GLY A 219 -22.53 -14.22 9.96
N LEU A 220 -21.55 -14.55 9.10
CA LEU A 220 -20.15 -14.74 9.49
C LEU A 220 -19.19 -13.89 8.63
N HIS A 221 -19.32 -13.98 7.31
CA HIS A 221 -18.45 -13.31 6.37
C HIS A 221 -19.00 -11.92 6.02
N PRO A 222 -18.14 -10.89 5.94
CA PRO A 222 -18.56 -9.58 5.47
C PRO A 222 -19.12 -9.65 4.05
N ASN A 223 -20.12 -8.83 3.75
CA ASN A 223 -20.56 -8.56 2.39
C ASN A 223 -19.76 -7.39 1.80
N ALA A 224 -20.13 -6.92 0.60
CA ALA A 224 -19.43 -5.81 -0.05
C ALA A 224 -19.41 -4.51 0.79
N THR A 225 -20.45 -4.24 1.58
CA THR A 225 -20.49 -3.09 2.50
C THR A 225 -19.53 -3.28 3.66
N GLY A 226 -19.61 -4.41 4.37
CA GLY A 226 -18.69 -4.72 5.47
C GLY A 226 -17.21 -4.71 5.03
N TYR A 227 -16.89 -5.25 3.85
CA TYR A 227 -15.52 -5.21 3.34
C TYR A 227 -15.02 -3.82 2.98
N ARG A 228 -15.89 -2.88 2.56
CA ARG A 228 -15.48 -1.47 2.37
C ARG A 228 -15.14 -0.82 3.71
N MET A 229 -15.87 -1.14 4.77
CA MET A 229 -15.58 -0.64 6.11
C MET A 229 -14.25 -1.19 6.63
N ILE A 230 -14.04 -2.50 6.49
CA ILE A 230 -12.76 -3.16 6.84
C ILE A 230 -11.60 -2.55 6.04
N ALA A 231 -11.78 -2.31 4.74
CA ALA A 231 -10.76 -1.66 3.92
C ALA A 231 -10.39 -0.26 4.44
N ALA A 232 -11.39 0.54 4.83
CA ALA A 232 -11.14 1.85 5.43
C ALA A 232 -10.46 1.75 6.81
N MET A 233 -10.74 0.71 7.59
CA MET A 233 -10.03 0.44 8.84
C MET A 233 -8.54 0.14 8.58
N TRP A 234 -8.23 -0.72 7.61
CA TRP A 234 -6.85 -1.03 7.23
C TRP A 234 -6.11 0.18 6.67
N GLU A 235 -6.75 0.92 5.76
CA GLU A 235 -6.22 2.17 5.19
C GLU A 235 -5.77 3.13 6.29
N ARG A 236 -6.62 3.40 7.29
CA ARG A 236 -6.28 4.29 8.40
C ARG A 236 -5.02 3.85 9.15
N GLN A 237 -4.83 2.54 9.36
CA GLN A 237 -3.64 2.02 10.03
C GLN A 237 -2.40 2.17 9.14
N ILE A 238 -2.52 1.86 7.84
CA ILE A 238 -1.44 1.98 6.87
C ILE A 238 -0.98 3.44 6.74
N LEU A 239 -1.90 4.39 6.57
CA LEU A 239 -1.57 5.80 6.43
C LEU A 239 -0.90 6.39 7.66
N ASP A 240 -1.26 5.94 8.86
CA ASP A 240 -0.61 6.37 10.09
C ASP A 240 0.85 5.87 10.15
N VAL A 241 1.10 4.64 9.69
CA VAL A 241 2.44 4.03 9.67
C VAL A 241 3.37 4.74 8.68
N ILE A 242 2.87 5.10 7.50
CA ILE A 242 3.67 5.79 6.48
C ILE A 242 3.70 7.32 6.67
N GLY A 243 3.14 7.83 7.78
CA GLY A 243 3.19 9.26 8.13
C GLY A 243 2.36 10.18 7.22
N ARG A 244 1.28 9.68 6.61
CA ARG A 244 0.47 10.40 5.61
C ARG A 244 -0.96 10.71 6.04
N ARG A 245 -1.22 10.96 7.33
CA ARG A 245 -2.55 11.46 7.72
C ARG A 245 -2.80 12.81 7.08
N ALA A 246 -3.83 12.90 6.22
CA ALA A 246 -4.49 14.17 5.96
C ALA A 246 -5.00 14.70 7.31
N GLY A 247 -4.78 16.00 7.57
CA GLY A 247 -5.11 16.65 8.83
C GLY A 247 -6.53 16.32 9.29
N SER A 248 -6.64 16.08 10.60
CA SER A 248 -7.90 15.99 11.36
C SER A 248 -8.77 17.22 11.15
#